data_AF-A0A368Z3C9-F1
#
_entry.id   AF-A0A368Z3C9-F1
#
_cell.length_a   1.000
_cell.length_b   1.000
_cell.length_c   1.000
_cell.angle_alpha   90.00
_cell.angle_beta   90.00
_cell.angle_gamma   90.00
#
_symmetry.space_group_name_H-M   'P 1'
#
loop_
_entity.id
_entity.type
_entity.pdbx_description
1 polymer ?
#
loop_
_entity_poly.entity_id
_entity_poly.type
_entity_poly.pdbx_seq_one_letter_code
_entity_poly.pdbx_strand_id
1 'polypeptide(L)'
;MSTMSPQKWAENVIKQDEIDRYLIDGEDFMNEDLIKRQLQENTSPSKEEVEAIIQKSLDIERLSPIETAKLLNVDDPEILKMMDEAALEVKRKVYDNRIVTFAPLYCSNLCVNNCKYCGFRKDNKEEKRRVLNMDEIKAETEALVKEGHKRSIVVYGEHPASDVDYIVDSIKSVYDVEVPTGNSTSKIRRVNINAAPMTVADLEKLWEVGVGTYQVFQETYHRPTYNKVHPSGPKSNYRWRLYSLHRAMEAGIDDVAIGALFGLYDWKFEVMGLLYHTMDLEKQFDGIGPHTISFPRLRDASGTDYSASSRYSVSDEEFKKLVTVLRLAVPYTGLIVTARETPEMRREAIKRGSTQTDASTKLGIGSYSEQLTEQEKEKQQFMLGDTRGLDIVIKEFAEMGMITSFCTAGYRCGRTGDKIMNLLKCGTEGKFCKLNAVLTFREWLDDFASPETKEVGEKVLQEELKQIENDPFFEDKKLLADFKNFYERIKNGERDIYI
;
A
#
# COMPACT_ATOMS: atom_id res chain seq x y z
N MET A 1 -10.17 11.73 -26.72
CA MET A 1 -9.92 10.29 -26.98
C MET A 1 -9.01 10.16 -28.19
N SER A 2 -7.86 9.50 -28.02
CA SER A 2 -6.92 9.23 -29.11
C SER A 2 -7.60 8.48 -30.25
N THR A 3 -7.39 8.91 -31.49
CA THR A 3 -7.87 8.22 -32.71
C THR A 3 -7.08 6.96 -33.04
N MET A 4 -6.08 6.61 -32.22
CA MET A 4 -5.24 5.43 -32.40
C MET A 4 -5.90 4.17 -31.87
N SER A 5 -5.71 3.05 -32.58
CA SER A 5 -6.12 1.74 -32.07
C SER A 5 -5.35 1.39 -30.79
N PRO A 6 -5.93 0.59 -29.86
CA PRO A 6 -5.24 0.18 -28.63
C PRO A 6 -3.88 -0.49 -28.86
N GLN A 7 -3.75 -1.25 -29.96
CA GLN A 7 -2.47 -1.86 -30.33
C GLN A 7 -1.43 -0.80 -30.71
N LYS A 8 -1.79 0.15 -31.58
CA LYS A 8 -0.89 1.24 -31.99
C LYS A 8 -0.52 2.12 -30.80
N TRP A 9 -1.46 2.35 -29.88
CA TRP A 9 -1.17 3.04 -28.61
C TRP A 9 -0.13 2.28 -27.79
N ALA A 10 -0.31 0.97 -27.58
CA ALA A 10 0.60 0.14 -26.81
C ALA A 10 2.04 0.16 -27.36
N GLU A 11 2.20 0.21 -28.68
CA GLU A 11 3.51 0.31 -29.35
C GLU A 11 4.26 1.63 -29.02
N ASN A 12 3.56 2.65 -28.53
CA ASN A 12 4.13 3.97 -28.26
C ASN A 12 4.29 4.30 -26.76
N VAL A 13 3.85 3.42 -25.86
CA VAL A 13 3.91 3.64 -24.39
C VAL A 13 5.35 3.68 -23.89
N ILE A 14 6.19 2.76 -24.34
CA ILE A 14 7.54 2.58 -23.80
C ILE A 14 8.49 3.62 -24.42
N LYS A 15 9.22 4.35 -23.57
CA LYS A 15 10.28 5.28 -23.96
C LYS A 15 11.63 4.73 -23.49
N GLN A 16 12.49 4.36 -24.43
CA GLN A 16 13.76 3.70 -24.10
C GLN A 16 14.72 4.65 -23.38
N ASP A 17 14.72 5.93 -23.76
CA ASP A 17 15.53 6.96 -23.11
C ASP A 17 15.12 7.22 -21.65
N GLU A 18 13.84 7.01 -21.29
CA GLU A 18 13.36 7.04 -19.90
C GLU A 18 13.58 5.71 -19.14
N ILE A 19 14.24 4.74 -19.76
CA ILE A 19 14.79 3.55 -19.09
C ILE A 19 16.29 3.73 -18.89
N ASP A 20 16.99 4.10 -19.96
CA ASP A 20 18.45 4.09 -20.03
C ASP A 20 19.11 5.02 -19.00
N ARG A 21 18.42 6.09 -18.59
CA ARG A 21 18.89 7.07 -17.60
C ARG A 21 19.13 6.48 -16.21
N TYR A 22 18.47 5.38 -15.85
CA TYR A 22 18.62 4.75 -14.54
C TYR A 22 19.55 3.54 -14.53
N LEU A 23 20.03 3.14 -15.71
CA LEU A 23 20.98 2.04 -15.83
C LEU A 23 22.36 2.49 -15.37
N ILE A 24 23.07 1.60 -14.68
CA ILE A 24 24.45 1.82 -14.26
C ILE A 24 25.30 0.88 -15.09
N ASP A 25 26.18 1.45 -15.91
CA ASP A 25 27.01 0.70 -16.87
C ASP A 25 26.18 -0.18 -17.83
N GLY A 26 24.96 0.25 -18.18
CA GLY A 26 24.03 -0.48 -19.07
C GLY A 26 23.24 -1.60 -18.38
N GLU A 27 23.49 -1.83 -17.09
CA GLU A 27 22.80 -2.82 -16.29
C GLU A 27 21.78 -2.18 -15.34
N ASP A 28 20.72 -2.93 -15.04
CA ASP A 28 19.78 -2.52 -14.01
C ASP A 28 20.15 -3.14 -12.66
N PHE A 29 19.52 -2.67 -11.58
CA PHE A 29 19.91 -3.05 -10.21
C PHE A 29 19.60 -4.52 -9.84
N MET A 30 18.89 -5.28 -10.69
CA MET A 30 18.49 -6.65 -10.41
C MET A 30 19.52 -7.67 -10.90
N ASN A 31 20.40 -8.10 -9.98
CA ASN A 31 21.35 -9.19 -10.21
C ASN A 31 20.83 -10.52 -9.64
N GLU A 32 20.23 -11.35 -10.51
CA GLU A 32 19.59 -12.60 -10.10
C GLU A 32 20.57 -13.63 -9.51
N ASP A 33 21.78 -13.72 -10.06
CA ASP A 33 22.79 -14.67 -9.60
C ASP A 33 23.35 -14.29 -8.23
N LEU A 34 23.50 -12.98 -7.98
CA LEU A 34 23.86 -12.47 -6.66
C LEU A 34 22.77 -12.79 -5.63
N ILE A 35 21.50 -12.56 -5.95
CA ILE A 35 20.39 -12.86 -5.03
C ILE A 35 20.35 -14.37 -4.73
N LYS A 36 20.41 -15.22 -5.76
CA LYS A 36 20.43 -16.68 -5.59
C LYS A 36 21.60 -17.11 -4.71
N ARG A 37 22.80 -16.58 -4.96
CA ARG A 37 24.00 -16.86 -4.15
C ARG A 37 23.82 -16.43 -2.71
N GLN A 38 23.35 -15.20 -2.46
CA GLN A 38 23.10 -14.69 -1.10
C GLN A 38 22.12 -15.57 -0.34
N LEU A 39 21.03 -16.00 -0.97
CA LEU A 39 20.06 -16.90 -0.37
C LEU A 39 20.64 -18.30 -0.10
N GLN A 40 21.53 -18.79 -0.95
CA GLN A 40 22.16 -20.11 -0.80
C GLN A 40 23.30 -20.15 0.22
N GLU A 41 24.08 -19.08 0.33
CA GLU A 41 25.26 -19.02 1.19
C GLU A 41 24.94 -18.60 2.63
N ASN A 42 23.82 -17.92 2.86
CA ASN A 42 23.45 -17.38 4.17
C ASN A 42 22.36 -18.23 4.85
N THR A 43 22.57 -19.53 4.90
CA THR A 43 21.65 -20.48 5.56
C THR A 43 22.02 -20.71 7.02
N SER A 44 21.02 -21.04 7.85
CA SER A 44 21.24 -21.46 9.24
C SER A 44 22.05 -20.45 10.08
N PRO A 45 21.64 -19.16 10.12
CA PRO A 45 22.32 -18.19 10.97
C PRO A 45 22.22 -18.60 12.45
N SER A 46 23.25 -18.29 13.24
CA SER A 46 23.21 -18.50 14.69
C SER A 46 22.19 -17.56 15.34
N LYS A 47 21.75 -17.91 16.55
CA LYS A 47 20.83 -17.06 17.32
C LYS A 47 21.44 -15.69 17.57
N GLU A 48 22.72 -15.62 17.92
CA GLU A 48 23.47 -14.39 18.18
C GLU A 48 23.55 -13.51 16.93
N GLU A 49 23.72 -14.10 15.74
CA GLU A 49 23.68 -13.35 14.48
C GLU A 49 22.30 -12.75 14.23
N VAL A 50 21.24 -13.49 14.49
CA VAL A 50 19.86 -13.00 14.32
C VAL A 50 19.55 -11.89 15.34
N GLU A 51 19.98 -12.03 16.59
CA GLU A 51 19.83 -11.00 17.63
C GLU A 51 20.52 -9.69 17.22
N ALA A 52 21.74 -9.76 16.65
CA ALA A 52 22.44 -8.59 16.16
C ALA A 52 21.70 -7.92 14.97
N ILE A 53 21.14 -8.71 14.06
CA ILE A 53 20.34 -8.20 12.94
C ILE A 53 19.05 -7.53 13.43
N ILE A 54 18.38 -8.15 14.42
CA ILE A 54 17.20 -7.59 15.06
C ILE A 54 17.52 -6.26 15.73
N GLN A 55 18.64 -6.16 16.44
CA GLN A 55 19.05 -4.93 17.11
C GLN A 55 19.16 -3.76 16.11
N LYS A 56 19.80 -3.99 14.95
CA LYS A 56 19.86 -2.99 13.88
C LYS A 56 18.49 -2.54 13.40
N SER A 57 17.54 -3.48 13.27
CA SER A 57 16.16 -3.17 12.91
C SER A 57 15.45 -2.34 13.99
N LEU A 58 15.71 -2.64 15.26
CA LEU A 58 15.21 -1.92 16.45
C LEU A 58 15.79 -0.51 16.59
N ASP A 59 16.96 -0.27 16.00
CA ASP A 59 17.60 1.04 15.84
C ASP A 59 17.11 1.78 14.58
N ILE A 60 16.09 1.23 13.91
CA ILE A 60 15.40 1.80 12.73
C ILE A 60 16.33 1.95 11.51
N GLU A 61 17.30 1.03 11.40
CA GLU A 61 18.20 0.95 10.25
C GLU A 61 17.76 -0.12 9.25
N ARG A 62 17.86 0.21 7.95
CA ARG A 62 17.61 -0.76 6.87
C ARG A 62 18.65 -1.87 6.90
N LEU A 63 18.20 -3.12 6.78
CA LEU A 63 19.10 -4.27 6.68
C LEU A 63 19.79 -4.32 5.31
N SER A 64 20.98 -4.91 5.32
CA SER A 64 21.69 -5.29 4.10
C SER A 64 21.07 -6.54 3.46
N PRO A 65 21.39 -6.82 2.18
CA PRO A 65 20.95 -8.05 1.51
C PRO A 65 21.40 -9.34 2.24
N ILE A 66 22.61 -9.36 2.80
CA ILE A 66 23.13 -10.52 3.53
C ILE A 66 22.34 -10.75 4.82
N GLU A 67 22.13 -9.70 5.62
CA GLU A 67 21.34 -9.76 6.86
C GLU A 67 19.91 -10.22 6.57
N THR A 68 19.29 -9.69 5.51
CA THR A 68 17.94 -10.09 5.09
C THR A 68 17.89 -11.55 4.63
N ALA A 69 18.87 -12.00 3.84
CA ALA A 69 18.96 -13.40 3.41
C ALA A 69 19.10 -14.37 4.60
N LYS A 70 19.85 -13.99 5.64
CA LYS A 70 19.94 -14.76 6.89
C LYS A 70 18.55 -14.91 7.53
N LEU A 71 17.80 -13.82 7.73
CA LEU A 71 16.45 -13.88 8.30
C LEU A 71 15.48 -14.73 7.48
N LEU A 72 15.57 -14.65 6.14
CA LEU A 72 14.76 -15.49 5.24
C LEU A 72 15.05 -16.99 5.40
N ASN A 73 16.24 -17.36 5.88
CA ASN A 73 16.68 -18.74 6.08
C ASN A 73 16.62 -19.22 7.54
N VAL A 74 15.99 -18.47 8.44
CA VAL A 74 15.70 -18.94 9.80
C VAL A 74 14.50 -19.88 9.79
N ASP A 75 14.67 -21.14 10.20
CA ASP A 75 13.55 -22.10 10.33
C ASP A 75 13.33 -22.57 11.77
N ASP A 76 14.17 -22.12 12.71
CA ASP A 76 14.03 -22.43 14.13
C ASP A 76 12.80 -21.71 14.74
N PRO A 77 11.85 -22.43 15.38
CA PRO A 77 10.62 -21.83 15.90
C PRO A 77 10.83 -20.79 17.01
N GLU A 78 11.86 -20.94 17.85
CA GLU A 78 12.14 -19.99 18.93
C GLU A 78 12.71 -18.68 18.36
N ILE A 79 13.60 -18.79 17.37
CA ILE A 79 14.15 -17.63 16.66
C ILE A 79 13.06 -16.94 15.83
N LEU A 80 12.18 -17.69 15.16
CA LEU A 80 11.05 -17.11 14.42
C LEU A 80 10.11 -16.32 15.33
N LYS A 81 9.81 -16.84 16.52
CA LYS A 81 9.00 -16.12 17.51
C LYS A 81 9.68 -14.82 17.96
N MET A 82 10.98 -14.86 18.21
CA MET A 82 11.78 -13.67 18.55
C MET A 82 11.74 -12.63 17.42
N MET A 83 11.83 -13.07 16.15
CA MET A 83 11.70 -12.18 14.99
C MET A 83 10.30 -11.54 14.90
N ASP A 84 9.24 -12.30 15.13
CA ASP A 84 7.87 -11.80 15.13
C ASP A 84 7.65 -10.72 16.20
N GLU A 85 8.15 -10.96 17.42
CA GLU A 85 8.11 -10.00 18.54
C GLU A 85 8.88 -8.72 18.20
N ALA A 86 10.08 -8.86 17.64
CA ALA A 86 10.90 -7.74 17.20
C ALA A 86 10.23 -6.93 16.08
N ALA A 87 9.61 -7.57 15.10
CA ALA A 87 8.93 -6.88 14.01
C ALA A 87 7.75 -6.03 14.53
N LEU A 88 7.00 -6.55 15.52
CA LEU A 88 5.96 -5.78 16.19
C LEU A 88 6.54 -4.60 16.99
N GLU A 89 7.68 -4.79 17.65
CA GLU A 89 8.35 -3.71 18.37
C GLU A 89 8.83 -2.60 17.41
N VAL A 90 9.47 -2.96 16.29
CA VAL A 90 9.85 -2.02 15.23
C VAL A 90 8.62 -1.26 14.73
N LYS A 91 7.50 -1.95 14.46
CA LYS A 91 6.24 -1.30 14.08
C LYS A 91 5.82 -0.29 15.14
N ARG A 92 5.85 -0.65 16.43
CA ARG A 92 5.45 0.25 17.51
C ARG A 92 6.37 1.47 17.63
N LYS A 93 7.68 1.30 17.47
CA LYS A 93 8.64 2.42 17.49
C LYS A 93 8.38 3.46 16.39
N VAL A 94 8.04 3.02 15.18
CA VAL A 94 7.87 3.92 14.02
C VAL A 94 6.41 4.38 13.84
N TYR A 95 5.48 3.46 14.01
CA TYR A 95 4.06 3.62 13.65
C TYR A 95 3.11 3.56 14.85
N ASP A 96 3.60 3.28 16.05
CA ASP A 96 2.78 3.00 17.22
C ASP A 96 1.80 1.82 16.98
N ASN A 97 0.75 1.71 17.77
CA ASN A 97 -0.37 0.79 17.57
C ASN A 97 -1.32 1.23 16.44
N ARG A 98 -0.96 2.26 15.66
CA ARG A 98 -1.79 2.81 14.57
C ARG A 98 -1.94 1.84 13.40
N ILE A 99 -3.13 1.82 12.80
CA ILE A 99 -3.42 1.20 11.50
C ILE A 99 -4.16 2.22 10.62
N VAL A 100 -3.69 2.39 9.38
CA VAL A 100 -4.35 3.26 8.40
C VAL A 100 -5.26 2.42 7.50
N THR A 101 -6.47 2.90 7.23
CA THR A 101 -7.39 2.25 6.31
C THR A 101 -7.61 3.05 5.03
N PHE A 102 -7.94 2.33 3.95
CA PHE A 102 -8.36 2.90 2.67
C PHE A 102 -9.39 2.00 2.00
N ALA A 103 -9.98 2.44 0.88
CA ALA A 103 -10.75 1.58 -0.01
C ALA A 103 -10.23 1.70 -1.45
N PRO A 104 -10.03 0.58 -2.17
CA PRO A 104 -9.69 0.66 -3.58
C PRO A 104 -10.93 1.03 -4.41
N LEU A 105 -10.81 1.99 -5.33
CA LEU A 105 -11.85 2.37 -6.27
C LEU A 105 -11.41 1.97 -7.68
N TYR A 106 -12.00 0.93 -8.24
CA TYR A 106 -11.66 0.46 -9.58
C TYR A 106 -12.43 1.25 -10.64
N CYS A 107 -11.73 2.03 -11.45
CA CYS A 107 -12.32 2.91 -12.47
C CYS A 107 -12.43 2.27 -13.86
N SER A 108 -11.56 1.31 -14.17
CA SER A 108 -11.50 0.67 -15.49
C SER A 108 -10.88 -0.72 -15.39
N ASN A 109 -11.49 -1.70 -16.05
CA ASN A 109 -10.93 -3.05 -16.24
C ASN A 109 -10.54 -3.35 -17.69
N LEU A 110 -10.51 -2.35 -18.58
CA LEU A 110 -9.96 -2.51 -19.92
C LEU A 110 -8.43 -2.62 -19.83
N CYS A 111 -7.84 -3.56 -20.54
CA CYS A 111 -6.40 -3.77 -20.51
C CYS A 111 -5.90 -4.33 -21.84
N VAL A 112 -4.78 -3.80 -22.35
CA VAL A 112 -4.10 -4.30 -23.56
C VAL A 112 -3.11 -5.44 -23.25
N ASN A 113 -2.81 -5.69 -21.98
CA ASN A 113 -1.90 -6.74 -21.56
C ASN A 113 -2.59 -8.08 -21.40
N ASN A 114 -1.79 -9.15 -21.38
CA ASN A 114 -2.28 -10.51 -21.25
C ASN A 114 -1.66 -11.28 -20.08
N CYS A 115 -1.56 -10.66 -18.91
CA CYS A 115 -0.95 -11.25 -17.72
C CYS A 115 -1.63 -12.58 -17.38
N LYS A 116 -0.86 -13.67 -17.28
CA LYS A 116 -1.42 -15.03 -17.13
C LYS A 116 -2.23 -15.23 -15.86
N TYR A 117 -2.03 -14.40 -14.85
CA TYR A 117 -2.62 -14.55 -13.52
C TYR A 117 -3.81 -13.61 -13.25
N CYS A 118 -4.17 -12.73 -14.19
CA CYS A 118 -5.08 -11.61 -13.93
C CYS A 118 -6.42 -11.80 -14.64
N GLY A 119 -7.54 -11.59 -13.93
CA GLY A 119 -8.89 -11.65 -14.51
C GLY A 119 -9.11 -10.61 -15.61
N PHE A 120 -8.45 -9.46 -15.51
CA PHE A 120 -8.58 -8.37 -16.49
C PHE A 120 -7.71 -8.55 -17.75
N ARG A 121 -7.00 -9.67 -17.93
CA ARG A 121 -6.19 -9.91 -19.14
C ARG A 121 -7.03 -9.78 -20.41
N LYS A 122 -6.49 -9.20 -21.49
CA LYS A 122 -7.24 -8.87 -22.73
C LYS A 122 -7.99 -10.05 -23.38
N ASP A 123 -7.47 -11.27 -23.20
CA ASP A 123 -8.04 -12.47 -23.81
C ASP A 123 -9.12 -13.11 -22.94
N ASN A 124 -9.30 -12.68 -21.70
CA ASN A 124 -10.42 -13.14 -20.89
C ASN A 124 -11.72 -12.56 -21.46
N LYS A 125 -12.56 -13.44 -22.03
CA LYS A 125 -13.87 -13.12 -22.63
C LYS A 125 -15.02 -13.29 -21.65
N GLU A 126 -14.78 -13.86 -20.48
CA GLU A 126 -15.75 -13.95 -19.39
C GLU A 126 -15.87 -12.59 -18.68
N GLU A 127 -14.78 -11.82 -18.60
CA GLU A 127 -14.72 -10.53 -17.90
C GLU A 127 -15.69 -9.49 -18.50
N LYS A 128 -16.56 -8.94 -17.64
CA LYS A 128 -17.51 -7.86 -17.97
C LYS A 128 -16.77 -6.51 -18.01
N ARG A 129 -16.39 -6.06 -19.21
CA ARG A 129 -15.61 -4.83 -19.41
C ARG A 129 -16.40 -3.54 -19.16
N ARG A 130 -15.85 -2.61 -18.39
CA ARG A 130 -16.44 -1.31 -18.06
C ARG A 130 -15.34 -0.26 -17.79
N VAL A 131 -15.61 0.96 -18.21
CA VAL A 131 -14.91 2.19 -17.78
C VAL A 131 -15.96 3.08 -17.16
N LEU A 132 -15.73 3.58 -15.95
CA LEU A 132 -16.62 4.55 -15.34
C LEU A 132 -16.52 5.89 -16.07
N ASN A 133 -17.62 6.62 -16.18
CA ASN A 133 -17.55 8.05 -16.47
C ASN A 133 -17.36 8.86 -15.16
N MET A 134 -17.12 10.17 -15.28
CA MET A 134 -16.84 11.01 -14.12
C MET A 134 -18.00 11.10 -13.12
N ASP A 135 -19.25 11.05 -13.58
CA ASP A 135 -20.42 11.05 -12.70
C ASP A 135 -20.54 9.73 -11.94
N GLU A 136 -20.22 8.61 -12.58
CA GLU A 136 -20.15 7.31 -11.91
C GLU A 136 -19.01 7.26 -10.89
N ILE A 137 -17.84 7.85 -11.18
CA ILE A 137 -16.74 7.97 -10.21
C ILE A 137 -17.17 8.79 -8.99
N LYS A 138 -17.91 9.89 -9.20
CA LYS A 138 -18.48 10.68 -8.11
C LYS A 138 -19.46 9.85 -7.27
N ALA A 139 -20.33 9.07 -7.91
CA ALA A 139 -21.27 8.19 -7.20
C ALA A 139 -20.56 7.08 -6.38
N GLU A 140 -19.54 6.44 -6.94
CA GLU A 140 -18.70 5.46 -6.20
C GLU A 140 -18.01 6.14 -5.01
N THR A 141 -17.47 7.33 -5.23
CA THR A 141 -16.78 8.11 -4.18
C THR A 141 -17.73 8.51 -3.08
N GLU A 142 -18.93 8.99 -3.41
CA GLU A 142 -19.97 9.30 -2.42
C GLU A 142 -20.30 8.10 -1.54
N ALA A 143 -20.41 6.90 -2.12
CA ALA A 143 -20.66 5.67 -1.37
C ALA A 143 -19.51 5.39 -0.38
N LEU A 144 -18.26 5.51 -0.81
CA LEU A 144 -17.09 5.36 0.07
C LEU A 144 -17.07 6.39 1.21
N VAL A 145 -17.38 7.65 0.91
CA VAL A 145 -17.41 8.72 1.91
C VAL A 145 -18.53 8.50 2.92
N LYS A 146 -19.70 8.01 2.48
CA LYS A 146 -20.84 7.65 3.34
C LYS A 146 -20.51 6.47 4.27
N GLU A 147 -19.65 5.54 3.84
CA GLU A 147 -19.12 4.47 4.69
C GLU A 147 -18.04 4.96 5.68
N GLY A 148 -17.57 6.20 5.55
CA GLY A 148 -16.62 6.83 6.47
C GLY A 148 -15.17 6.85 5.99
N HIS A 149 -14.88 6.34 4.80
CA HIS A 149 -13.53 6.40 4.24
C HIS A 149 -13.05 7.85 4.03
N LYS A 150 -11.75 8.07 4.24
CA LYS A 150 -11.05 9.35 3.98
C LYS A 150 -9.87 9.19 3.02
N ARG A 151 -9.54 7.95 2.63
CA ARG A 151 -8.42 7.61 1.76
C ARG A 151 -8.90 6.58 0.75
N SER A 152 -8.53 6.77 -0.52
CA SER A 152 -8.83 5.82 -1.58
C SER A 152 -7.59 5.51 -2.41
N ILE A 153 -7.53 4.31 -2.97
CA ILE A 153 -6.56 3.94 -4.01
C ILE A 153 -7.33 3.72 -5.30
N VAL A 154 -7.15 4.58 -6.29
CA VAL A 154 -7.87 4.47 -7.55
C VAL A 154 -7.10 3.55 -8.49
N VAL A 155 -7.78 2.58 -9.09
CA VAL A 155 -7.17 1.46 -9.81
C VAL A 155 -7.65 1.39 -11.25
N TYR A 156 -6.71 1.14 -12.17
CA TYR A 156 -6.97 1.13 -13.61
C TYR A 156 -6.28 -0.05 -14.31
N GLY A 157 -6.96 -0.63 -15.31
CA GLY A 157 -6.29 -1.40 -16.35
C GLY A 157 -5.49 -0.51 -17.31
N GLU A 158 -4.52 -1.10 -18.02
CA GLU A 158 -3.66 -0.37 -18.96
C GLU A 158 -4.31 -0.32 -20.36
N HIS A 159 -4.92 0.81 -20.71
CA HIS A 159 -5.64 0.99 -21.98
C HIS A 159 -5.71 2.47 -22.37
N PRO A 160 -5.75 2.83 -23.67
CA PRO A 160 -5.91 4.23 -24.11
C PRO A 160 -7.24 4.89 -23.71
N ALA A 161 -8.22 4.11 -23.22
CA ALA A 161 -9.48 4.63 -22.71
C ALA A 161 -9.40 5.04 -21.23
N SER A 162 -8.33 4.63 -20.54
CA SER A 162 -7.95 5.02 -19.19
C SER A 162 -6.52 5.55 -19.22
N ASP A 163 -6.27 6.46 -20.16
CA ASP A 163 -5.00 7.18 -20.29
C ASP A 163 -4.82 8.19 -19.14
N VAL A 164 -3.69 8.89 -19.14
CA VAL A 164 -3.36 9.84 -18.06
C VAL A 164 -4.41 10.93 -17.90
N ASP A 165 -5.00 11.43 -18.99
CA ASP A 165 -5.96 12.53 -18.93
C ASP A 165 -7.27 12.05 -18.26
N TYR A 166 -7.73 10.84 -18.58
CA TYR A 166 -8.83 10.20 -17.85
C TYR A 166 -8.51 10.01 -16.37
N ILE A 167 -7.28 9.61 -16.03
CA ILE A 167 -6.85 9.39 -14.64
C ILE A 167 -6.84 10.73 -13.87
N VAL A 168 -6.32 11.80 -14.49
CA VAL A 168 -6.36 13.16 -13.94
C VAL A 168 -7.79 13.60 -13.64
N ASP A 169 -8.70 13.43 -14.60
CA ASP A 169 -10.10 13.82 -14.43
C ASP A 169 -10.82 12.95 -13.38
N SER A 170 -10.44 11.67 -13.27
CA SER A 170 -10.92 10.77 -12.23
C SER A 170 -10.53 11.26 -10.83
N ILE A 171 -9.27 11.68 -10.64
CA ILE A 171 -8.78 12.18 -9.35
C ILE A 171 -9.49 13.46 -8.94
N LYS A 172 -9.66 14.41 -9.89
CA LYS A 172 -10.46 15.62 -9.66
C LYS A 172 -11.88 15.26 -9.21
N SER A 173 -12.51 14.32 -9.93
CA SER A 173 -13.87 13.86 -9.61
C SER A 173 -13.97 13.26 -8.21
N VAL A 174 -12.94 12.54 -7.72
CA VAL A 174 -12.89 12.02 -6.35
C VAL A 174 -12.76 13.15 -5.32
N TYR A 175 -11.89 14.13 -5.56
CA TYR A 175 -11.69 15.25 -4.64
C TYR A 175 -12.88 16.25 -4.61
N ASP A 176 -13.64 16.34 -5.70
CA ASP A 176 -14.83 17.19 -5.80
C ASP A 176 -16.02 16.71 -4.96
N VAL A 177 -16.01 15.46 -4.49
CA VAL A 177 -17.11 14.89 -3.71
C VAL A 177 -17.02 15.31 -2.25
N GLU A 178 -18.08 15.98 -1.78
CA GLU A 178 -18.33 16.27 -0.38
C GLU A 178 -19.72 15.73 0.03
N VAL A 179 -19.77 14.98 1.12
CA VAL A 179 -21.01 14.39 1.63
C VAL A 179 -21.34 15.00 2.99
N PRO A 180 -22.57 15.50 3.22
CA PRO A 180 -22.99 15.95 4.54
C PRO A 180 -22.86 14.84 5.58
N THR A 181 -22.27 15.14 6.74
CA THR A 181 -22.14 14.20 7.86
C THR A 181 -22.23 14.96 9.18
N GLY A 182 -23.24 14.62 9.99
CA GLY A 182 -23.56 15.37 11.20
C GLY A 182 -23.79 16.86 10.90
N ASN A 183 -23.01 17.73 11.55
CA ASN A 183 -23.05 19.19 11.38
C ASN A 183 -21.99 19.72 10.39
N SER A 184 -21.34 18.85 9.62
CA SER A 184 -20.24 19.21 8.71
C SER A 184 -20.31 18.38 7.41
N THR A 185 -19.19 18.27 6.71
CA THR A 185 -19.04 17.50 5.48
C THR A 185 -17.84 16.56 5.58
N SER A 186 -17.99 15.36 5.06
CA SER A 186 -16.94 14.36 4.90
C SER A 186 -16.53 14.26 3.43
N LYS A 187 -15.27 13.89 3.17
CA LYS A 187 -14.72 13.69 1.83
C LYS A 187 -13.50 12.78 1.82
N ILE A 188 -13.10 12.33 0.64
CA ILE A 188 -11.79 11.71 0.43
C ILE A 188 -10.72 12.80 0.54
N ARG A 189 -9.72 12.55 1.38
CA ARG A 189 -8.67 13.49 1.76
C ARG A 189 -7.33 13.23 1.11
N ARG A 190 -7.13 12.00 0.62
CA ARG A 190 -5.93 11.55 -0.11
C ARG A 190 -6.31 10.46 -1.10
N VAL A 191 -5.90 10.66 -2.35
CA VAL A 191 -6.07 9.71 -3.45
C VAL A 191 -4.71 9.15 -3.83
N ASN A 192 -4.48 7.87 -3.57
CA ASN A 192 -3.36 7.14 -4.16
C ASN A 192 -3.81 6.53 -5.50
N ILE A 193 -2.86 6.16 -6.35
CA ILE A 193 -3.14 5.55 -7.65
C ILE A 193 -2.40 4.22 -7.77
N ASN A 194 -3.09 3.20 -8.26
CA ASN A 194 -2.48 1.99 -8.81
C ASN A 194 -2.77 1.96 -10.32
N ALA A 195 -1.76 2.32 -11.12
CA ALA A 195 -1.86 2.36 -12.57
C ALA A 195 -0.63 1.73 -13.22
N ALA A 196 -0.70 1.45 -14.52
CA ALA A 196 0.45 0.96 -15.26
C ALA A 196 1.54 2.03 -15.41
N PRO A 197 2.80 1.63 -15.64
CA PRO A 197 3.92 2.55 -15.83
C PRO A 197 3.65 3.60 -16.91
N MET A 198 3.91 4.86 -16.59
CA MET A 198 3.73 6.01 -17.46
C MET A 198 5.07 6.68 -17.79
N THR A 199 5.03 7.62 -18.74
CA THR A 199 6.16 8.50 -19.04
C THR A 199 6.34 9.54 -17.94
N VAL A 200 7.53 10.13 -17.82
CA VAL A 200 7.77 11.24 -16.87
C VAL A 200 6.77 12.38 -17.08
N ALA A 201 6.53 12.78 -18.33
CA ALA A 201 5.60 13.86 -18.68
C ALA A 201 4.13 13.55 -18.27
N ASP A 202 3.70 12.30 -18.36
CA ASP A 202 2.37 11.90 -17.89
C ASP A 202 2.32 11.87 -16.35
N LEU A 203 3.40 11.46 -15.69
CA LEU A 203 3.50 11.45 -14.23
C LEU A 203 3.52 12.87 -13.64
N GLU A 204 4.10 13.85 -14.34
CA GLU A 204 4.04 15.27 -13.95
C GLU A 204 2.58 15.76 -13.88
N LYS A 205 1.72 15.36 -14.82
CA LYS A 205 0.28 15.68 -14.74
C LYS A 205 -0.39 15.09 -13.50
N LEU A 206 0.01 13.88 -13.10
CA LEU A 206 -0.51 13.22 -11.89
C LEU A 206 -0.02 13.92 -10.61
N TRP A 207 1.22 14.41 -10.63
CA TRP A 207 1.75 15.23 -9.56
C TRP A 207 0.96 16.55 -9.42
N GLU A 208 0.75 17.26 -10.53
CA GLU A 208 0.03 18.54 -10.56
C GLU A 208 -1.41 18.46 -10.04
N VAL A 209 -2.11 17.34 -10.28
CA VAL A 209 -3.49 17.14 -9.79
C VAL A 209 -3.55 16.71 -8.31
N GLY A 210 -2.40 16.48 -7.66
CA GLY A 210 -2.34 16.13 -6.24
C GLY A 210 -2.57 14.64 -5.97
N VAL A 211 -1.84 13.77 -6.67
CA VAL A 211 -1.74 12.35 -6.28
C VAL A 211 -1.02 12.19 -4.94
N GLY A 212 -1.52 11.30 -4.09
CA GLY A 212 -0.91 10.98 -2.80
C GLY A 212 0.24 9.98 -2.89
N THR A 213 0.02 8.80 -3.49
CA THR A 213 1.08 7.80 -3.70
C THR A 213 0.86 7.13 -5.03
N TYR A 214 1.91 7.02 -5.84
CA TYR A 214 1.86 6.25 -7.07
C TYR A 214 2.38 4.83 -6.86
N GLN A 215 1.54 3.84 -7.17
CA GLN A 215 1.78 2.44 -6.83
C GLN A 215 1.91 1.59 -8.09
N VAL A 216 3.04 0.92 -8.23
CA VAL A 216 3.30 -0.05 -9.30
C VAL A 216 3.98 -1.26 -8.69
N PHE A 217 3.32 -2.41 -8.75
CA PHE A 217 3.93 -3.66 -8.29
C PHE A 217 4.87 -4.16 -9.37
N GLN A 218 6.11 -4.55 -9.04
CA GLN A 218 6.96 -5.24 -10.00
C GLN A 218 6.34 -6.60 -10.42
N GLU A 219 5.43 -7.14 -9.61
CA GLU A 219 4.78 -8.45 -9.75
C GLU A 219 5.75 -9.60 -9.47
N THR A 220 6.85 -9.67 -10.22
CA THR A 220 7.94 -10.62 -9.98
C THR A 220 9.25 -10.00 -10.43
N TYR A 221 10.26 -10.06 -9.57
CA TYR A 221 11.60 -9.58 -9.85
C TYR A 221 12.41 -10.58 -10.67
N HIS A 222 12.01 -11.85 -10.74
CA HIS A 222 12.70 -12.87 -11.54
C HIS A 222 12.34 -12.74 -13.03
N ARG A 223 13.29 -12.30 -13.87
CA ARG A 223 13.02 -11.94 -15.28
C ARG A 223 12.47 -13.10 -16.11
N PRO A 224 12.98 -14.35 -16.00
CA PRO A 224 12.40 -15.45 -16.75
C PRO A 224 10.93 -15.70 -16.39
N THR A 225 10.56 -15.57 -15.10
CA THR A 225 9.16 -15.66 -14.67
C THR A 225 8.36 -14.48 -15.21
N TYR A 226 8.88 -13.25 -15.09
CA TYR A 226 8.22 -12.05 -15.58
C TYR A 226 7.85 -12.17 -17.05
N ASN A 227 8.81 -12.56 -17.91
CA ASN A 227 8.58 -12.75 -19.35
C ASN A 227 7.56 -13.85 -19.63
N LYS A 228 7.58 -14.93 -18.83
CA LYS A 228 6.62 -16.04 -18.97
C LYS A 228 5.19 -15.61 -18.63
N VAL A 229 5.00 -14.79 -17.61
CA VAL A 229 3.67 -14.40 -17.10
C VAL A 229 3.12 -13.12 -17.72
N HIS A 230 3.96 -12.32 -18.39
CA HIS A 230 3.58 -11.11 -19.14
C HIS A 230 3.91 -11.26 -20.64
N PRO A 231 3.19 -12.10 -21.39
CA PRO A 231 3.59 -12.49 -22.74
C PRO A 231 3.36 -11.42 -23.82
N SER A 232 2.57 -10.37 -23.56
CA SER A 232 2.26 -9.33 -24.55
C SER A 232 1.72 -8.05 -23.92
N GLY A 233 1.77 -6.95 -24.68
CA GLY A 233 1.41 -5.59 -24.25
C GLY A 233 2.61 -4.86 -23.65
N PRO A 234 2.49 -3.57 -23.30
CA PRO A 234 3.62 -2.79 -22.78
C PRO A 234 4.20 -3.38 -21.49
N LYS A 235 3.37 -4.04 -20.67
CA LYS A 235 3.79 -4.73 -19.46
C LYS A 235 4.78 -5.87 -19.72
N SER A 236 4.93 -6.39 -20.94
CA SER A 236 5.96 -7.39 -21.23
C SER A 236 7.39 -6.83 -21.15
N ASN A 237 7.57 -5.50 -21.18
CA ASN A 237 8.87 -4.89 -21.00
C ASN A 237 9.23 -4.80 -19.50
N TYR A 238 10.18 -5.65 -19.09
CA TYR A 238 10.63 -5.74 -17.69
C TYR A 238 11.21 -4.43 -17.16
N ARG A 239 12.15 -3.81 -17.89
CA ARG A 239 12.84 -2.60 -17.42
C ARG A 239 11.94 -1.37 -17.41
N TRP A 240 11.00 -1.28 -18.37
CA TRP A 240 9.96 -0.24 -18.35
C TRP A 240 9.14 -0.29 -17.07
N ARG A 241 8.77 -1.48 -16.60
CA ARG A 241 8.08 -1.65 -15.31
C ARG A 241 9.01 -1.44 -14.11
N LEU A 242 10.22 -2.00 -14.14
CA LEU A 242 11.18 -1.91 -13.03
C LEU A 242 11.46 -0.47 -12.61
N TYR A 243 11.72 0.41 -13.59
CA TYR A 243 12.03 1.81 -13.36
C TYR A 243 10.80 2.73 -13.34
N SER A 244 9.60 2.18 -13.21
CA SER A 244 8.37 2.98 -13.21
C SER A 244 8.29 3.97 -12.07
N LEU A 245 8.80 3.60 -10.88
CA LEU A 245 8.72 4.46 -9.70
C LEU A 245 9.88 5.44 -9.67
N HIS A 246 11.01 5.13 -10.31
CA HIS A 246 12.07 6.11 -10.57
C HIS A 246 11.58 7.26 -11.43
N ARG A 247 10.83 6.96 -12.51
CA ARG A 247 10.18 8.00 -13.33
C ARG A 247 9.17 8.81 -12.53
N ALA A 248 8.46 8.18 -11.59
CA ALA A 248 7.52 8.90 -10.73
C ALA A 248 8.24 9.88 -9.80
N MET A 249 9.36 9.46 -9.21
CA MET A 249 10.19 10.34 -8.38
C MET A 249 10.87 11.45 -9.20
N GLU A 250 11.33 11.17 -10.43
CA GLU A 250 11.83 12.18 -11.36
C GLU A 250 10.75 13.23 -11.70
N ALA A 251 9.51 12.81 -11.88
CA ALA A 251 8.36 13.69 -12.13
C ALA A 251 7.88 14.50 -10.91
N GLY A 252 8.49 14.29 -9.73
CA GLY A 252 8.13 14.97 -8.49
C GLY A 252 7.16 14.22 -7.57
N ILE A 253 6.70 13.02 -7.96
CA ILE A 253 5.90 12.15 -7.07
C ILE A 253 6.86 11.43 -6.12
N ASP A 254 7.06 12.01 -4.95
CA ASP A 254 8.02 11.58 -3.94
C ASP A 254 7.50 10.48 -2.99
N ASP A 255 6.18 10.24 -2.96
CA ASP A 255 5.56 9.09 -2.31
C ASP A 255 5.26 7.99 -3.37
N VAL A 256 6.07 6.93 -3.39
CA VAL A 256 5.89 5.77 -4.28
C VAL A 256 5.65 4.47 -3.52
N ALA A 257 4.98 3.49 -4.15
CA ALA A 257 4.80 2.17 -3.56
C ALA A 257 5.22 1.03 -4.48
N ILE A 258 6.17 0.23 -3.99
CA ILE A 258 6.58 -1.02 -4.65
C ILE A 258 5.72 -2.19 -4.16
N GLY A 259 5.76 -3.29 -4.90
CA GLY A 259 5.17 -4.54 -4.45
C GLY A 259 5.52 -5.73 -5.33
N ALA A 260 5.34 -6.93 -4.81
CA ALA A 260 5.52 -8.19 -5.52
C ALA A 260 4.29 -9.08 -5.31
N LEU A 261 3.89 -9.80 -6.37
CA LEU A 261 2.78 -10.74 -6.33
C LEU A 261 3.32 -12.11 -5.93
N PHE A 262 3.27 -12.37 -4.63
CA PHE A 262 3.71 -13.62 -4.02
C PHE A 262 2.90 -14.79 -4.54
N GLY A 263 3.57 -15.82 -5.06
CA GLY A 263 2.91 -16.89 -5.81
C GLY A 263 3.37 -17.02 -7.25
N LEU A 264 4.05 -16.01 -7.82
CA LEU A 264 4.58 -16.09 -9.18
C LEU A 264 5.95 -16.79 -9.26
N TYR A 265 6.79 -16.58 -8.25
CA TYR A 265 8.13 -17.15 -8.10
C TYR A 265 8.46 -17.36 -6.61
N ASP A 266 9.67 -17.85 -6.32
CA ASP A 266 10.17 -18.08 -4.97
C ASP A 266 10.05 -16.83 -4.09
N TRP A 267 9.37 -16.96 -2.95
CA TRP A 267 9.03 -15.81 -2.10
C TRP A 267 10.26 -15.15 -1.48
N LYS A 268 11.33 -15.91 -1.18
CA LYS A 268 12.57 -15.35 -0.65
C LYS A 268 13.25 -14.48 -1.69
N PHE A 269 13.27 -14.93 -2.95
CA PHE A 269 13.78 -14.13 -4.07
C PHE A 269 12.98 -12.83 -4.23
N GLU A 270 11.66 -12.88 -4.14
CA GLU A 270 10.82 -11.68 -4.27
C GLU A 270 11.03 -10.68 -3.11
N VAL A 271 11.21 -11.15 -1.87
CA VAL A 271 11.58 -10.27 -0.73
C VAL A 271 12.93 -9.59 -0.98
N MET A 272 13.92 -10.35 -1.47
CA MET A 272 15.23 -9.78 -1.83
C MET A 272 15.09 -8.73 -2.94
N GLY A 273 14.25 -8.99 -3.96
CA GLY A 273 13.96 -8.02 -5.02
C GLY A 273 13.34 -6.71 -4.49
N LEU A 274 12.40 -6.80 -3.55
CA LEU A 274 11.82 -5.64 -2.88
C LEU A 274 12.87 -4.83 -2.09
N LEU A 275 13.78 -5.51 -1.41
CA LEU A 275 14.89 -4.86 -0.71
C LEU A 275 15.85 -4.16 -1.69
N TYR A 276 16.25 -4.82 -2.77
CA TYR A 276 17.13 -4.22 -3.78
C TYR A 276 16.47 -3.03 -4.48
N HIS A 277 15.17 -3.09 -4.75
CA HIS A 277 14.43 -1.94 -5.29
C HIS A 277 14.40 -0.78 -4.30
N THR A 278 14.18 -1.07 -3.01
CA THR A 278 14.27 -0.04 -1.96
C THR A 278 15.66 0.61 -1.94
N MET A 279 16.72 -0.19 -1.99
CA MET A 279 18.10 0.28 -2.04
C MET A 279 18.40 1.15 -3.26
N ASP A 280 17.86 0.78 -4.42
CA ASP A 280 18.11 1.52 -5.66
C ASP A 280 17.38 2.87 -5.65
N LEU A 281 16.12 2.93 -5.17
CA LEU A 281 15.42 4.20 -4.96
C LEU A 281 16.20 5.11 -4.00
N GLU A 282 16.63 4.58 -2.86
CA GLU A 282 17.44 5.35 -1.89
C GLU A 282 18.75 5.85 -2.50
N LYS A 283 19.39 5.05 -3.35
CA LYS A 283 20.65 5.42 -3.99
C LYS A 283 20.45 6.53 -5.03
N GLN A 284 19.38 6.46 -5.81
CA GLN A 284 19.12 7.37 -6.94
C GLN A 284 18.46 8.69 -6.49
N PHE A 285 17.76 8.69 -5.36
CA PHE A 285 16.95 9.82 -4.88
C PHE A 285 17.31 10.23 -3.44
N ASP A 286 18.60 10.46 -3.18
CA ASP A 286 19.10 11.09 -1.94
C ASP A 286 18.60 10.45 -0.63
N GLY A 287 18.52 9.12 -0.60
CA GLY A 287 18.12 8.35 0.58
C GLY A 287 16.60 8.19 0.77
N ILE A 288 15.80 8.58 -0.22
CA ILE A 288 14.34 8.37 -0.25
C ILE A 288 14.04 6.98 -0.83
N GLY A 289 13.48 6.11 0.00
CA GLY A 289 12.95 4.80 -0.41
C GLY A 289 11.46 4.85 -0.73
N PRO A 290 10.82 3.68 -0.95
CA PRO A 290 9.38 3.63 -1.16
C PRO A 290 8.61 4.02 0.11
N HIS A 291 7.52 4.76 -0.04
CA HIS A 291 6.61 5.09 1.05
C HIS A 291 5.95 3.83 1.63
N THR A 292 5.57 2.90 0.74
CA THR A 292 4.95 1.62 1.13
C THR A 292 5.42 0.44 0.29
N ILE A 293 5.43 -0.74 0.89
CA ILE A 293 5.54 -2.04 0.22
C ILE A 293 4.22 -2.79 0.36
N SER A 294 3.70 -3.26 -0.77
CA SER A 294 2.58 -4.20 -0.84
C SER A 294 3.07 -5.61 -1.15
N PHE A 295 2.51 -6.60 -0.47
CA PHE A 295 2.88 -8.02 -0.63
C PHE A 295 1.65 -8.90 -0.92
N PRO A 296 0.85 -8.60 -1.96
CA PRO A 296 -0.31 -9.42 -2.29
C PRO A 296 0.06 -10.86 -2.61
N ARG A 297 -0.70 -11.84 -2.09
CA ARG A 297 -0.66 -13.22 -2.59
C ARG A 297 -1.50 -13.37 -3.86
N LEU A 298 -1.05 -14.25 -4.73
CA LEU A 298 -1.78 -14.71 -5.89
C LEU A 298 -3.13 -15.31 -5.46
N ARG A 299 -4.20 -14.92 -6.14
CA ARG A 299 -5.58 -15.34 -5.85
C ARG A 299 -6.24 -15.86 -7.11
N ASP A 300 -7.31 -16.62 -6.91
CA ASP A 300 -8.20 -17.06 -7.98
C ASP A 300 -8.79 -15.86 -8.75
N ALA A 301 -8.98 -16.01 -10.06
CA ALA A 301 -9.48 -14.97 -10.95
C ALA A 301 -10.24 -15.59 -12.13
N SER A 302 -11.16 -14.85 -12.76
CA SER A 302 -11.87 -15.32 -13.96
C SER A 302 -10.90 -15.54 -15.14
N GLY A 303 -11.22 -16.50 -16.02
CA GLY A 303 -10.47 -16.74 -17.27
C GLY A 303 -9.01 -17.20 -17.11
N THR A 304 -8.61 -17.68 -15.93
CA THR A 304 -7.29 -18.26 -15.67
C THR A 304 -7.28 -19.23 -14.47
N ASP A 305 -6.47 -20.28 -14.56
CA ASP A 305 -6.19 -21.26 -13.51
C ASP A 305 -4.76 -21.11 -12.94
N TYR A 306 -4.08 -19.99 -13.22
CA TYR A 306 -2.67 -19.81 -12.89
C TYR A 306 -2.40 -19.92 -11.38
N SER A 307 -3.33 -19.46 -10.53
CA SER A 307 -3.22 -19.56 -9.08
C SER A 307 -3.25 -21.01 -8.58
N ALA A 308 -4.12 -21.84 -9.17
CA ALA A 308 -4.25 -23.26 -8.81
C ALA A 308 -3.06 -24.10 -9.29
N SER A 309 -2.38 -23.68 -10.34
CA SER A 309 -1.26 -24.42 -10.96
C SER A 309 0.13 -23.90 -10.58
N SER A 310 0.23 -22.83 -9.79
CA SER A 310 1.53 -22.29 -9.42
C SER A 310 2.24 -23.18 -8.40
N ARG A 311 3.42 -23.65 -8.77
CA ARG A 311 4.35 -24.37 -7.87
C ARG A 311 4.99 -23.48 -6.79
N TYR A 312 4.78 -22.17 -6.88
CA TYR A 312 5.35 -21.16 -5.98
C TYR A 312 4.30 -20.57 -5.05
N SER A 313 3.18 -21.27 -4.84
CA SER A 313 2.17 -20.87 -3.86
C SER A 313 2.81 -20.63 -2.50
N VAL A 314 2.43 -19.54 -1.86
CA VAL A 314 3.00 -19.11 -0.57
C VAL A 314 2.05 -19.53 0.53
N SER A 315 2.51 -20.42 1.41
CA SER A 315 1.75 -20.88 2.59
C SER A 315 1.53 -19.75 3.60
N ASP A 316 0.63 -19.95 4.56
CA ASP A 316 0.37 -18.95 5.60
C ASP A 316 1.59 -18.73 6.50
N GLU A 317 2.39 -19.76 6.78
CA GLU A 317 3.62 -19.63 7.58
C GLU A 317 4.72 -18.86 6.82
N GLU A 318 4.88 -19.12 5.51
CA GLU A 318 5.78 -18.32 4.68
C GLU A 318 5.31 -16.87 4.55
N PHE A 319 3.98 -16.65 4.46
CA PHE A 319 3.41 -15.31 4.43
C PHE A 319 3.62 -14.56 5.75
N LYS A 320 3.45 -15.20 6.89
CA LYS A 320 3.79 -14.61 8.20
C LYS A 320 5.27 -14.22 8.23
N LYS A 321 6.15 -15.15 7.86
CA LYS A 321 7.60 -14.94 7.86
C LYS A 321 8.04 -13.82 6.91
N LEU A 322 7.50 -13.74 5.69
CA LEU A 322 7.87 -12.67 4.76
C LEU A 322 7.44 -11.29 5.27
N VAL A 323 6.29 -11.17 5.95
CA VAL A 323 5.85 -9.89 6.54
C VAL A 323 6.79 -9.47 7.67
N THR A 324 7.15 -10.41 8.55
CA THR A 324 8.13 -10.20 9.63
C THR A 324 9.47 -9.74 9.06
N VAL A 325 10.00 -10.45 8.06
CA VAL A 325 11.28 -10.10 7.44
C VAL A 325 11.21 -8.75 6.75
N LEU A 326 10.13 -8.41 6.03
CA LEU A 326 9.99 -7.10 5.39
C LEU A 326 9.98 -5.97 6.43
N ARG A 327 9.27 -6.12 7.55
CA ARG A 327 9.26 -5.11 8.62
C ARG A 327 10.65 -4.92 9.24
N LEU A 328 11.40 -6.00 9.46
CA LEU A 328 12.76 -5.92 9.97
C LEU A 328 13.72 -5.31 8.92
N ALA A 329 13.59 -5.70 7.65
CA ALA A 329 14.48 -5.27 6.59
C ALA A 329 14.37 -3.78 6.25
N VAL A 330 13.15 -3.23 6.23
CA VAL A 330 12.87 -1.82 5.90
C VAL A 330 12.02 -1.15 6.99
N PRO A 331 12.60 -0.87 8.17
CA PRO A 331 11.85 -0.56 9.40
C PRO A 331 10.97 0.68 9.30
N TYR A 332 11.38 1.69 8.52
CA TYR A 332 10.62 2.92 8.32
C TYR A 332 9.58 2.85 7.20
N THR A 333 9.59 1.83 6.34
CA THR A 333 8.66 1.77 5.20
C THR A 333 7.28 1.24 5.63
N GLY A 334 6.21 1.81 5.08
CA GLY A 334 4.85 1.34 5.35
C GLY A 334 4.61 -0.03 4.74
N LEU A 335 3.87 -0.91 5.40
CA LEU A 335 3.52 -2.24 4.91
C LEU A 335 2.02 -2.36 4.71
N ILE A 336 1.60 -2.81 3.51
CA ILE A 336 0.19 -2.94 3.12
C ILE A 336 -0.21 -4.41 2.99
N VAL A 337 -1.09 -4.85 3.88
CA VAL A 337 -1.83 -6.12 3.74
C VAL A 337 -3.22 -5.82 3.18
N THR A 338 -3.67 -6.57 2.17
CA THR A 338 -4.93 -6.30 1.47
C THR A 338 -6.01 -7.35 1.76
N ALA A 339 -7.25 -7.05 1.37
CA ALA A 339 -8.43 -7.91 1.41
C ALA A 339 -8.35 -9.15 0.50
N ARG A 340 -7.21 -9.35 -0.18
CA ARG A 340 -6.81 -10.67 -0.70
C ARG A 340 -6.75 -11.70 0.41
N GLU A 341 -6.27 -11.30 1.59
CA GLU A 341 -6.13 -12.16 2.76
C GLU A 341 -7.44 -12.34 3.51
N THR A 342 -7.58 -13.46 4.21
CA THR A 342 -8.72 -13.69 5.11
C THR A 342 -8.62 -12.79 6.34
N PRO A 343 -9.72 -12.56 7.08
CA PRO A 343 -9.70 -11.83 8.36
C PRO A 343 -8.57 -12.26 9.30
N GLU A 344 -8.37 -13.57 9.45
CA GLU A 344 -7.37 -14.16 10.33
C GLU A 344 -5.96 -13.78 9.87
N MET A 345 -5.68 -13.92 8.57
CA MET A 345 -4.34 -13.62 8.05
C MET A 345 -4.02 -12.13 8.01
N ARG A 346 -5.03 -11.27 7.81
CA ARG A 346 -4.87 -9.82 8.00
C ARG A 346 -4.48 -9.50 9.44
N ARG A 347 -5.13 -10.13 10.42
CA ARG A 347 -4.81 -9.99 11.85
C ARG A 347 -3.37 -10.39 12.15
N GLU A 348 -2.93 -11.52 11.60
CA GLU A 348 -1.57 -12.03 11.78
C GLU A 348 -0.51 -11.15 11.11
N ALA A 349 -0.79 -10.57 9.93
CA ALA A 349 0.10 -9.64 9.25
C ALA A 349 0.22 -8.29 9.99
N ILE A 350 -0.88 -7.82 10.57
CA ILE A 350 -0.91 -6.59 11.39
C ILE A 350 -0.06 -6.76 12.66
N LYS A 351 -0.16 -7.92 13.32
CA LYS A 351 0.69 -8.26 14.49
C LYS A 351 2.18 -8.42 14.14
N ARG A 352 2.55 -8.49 12.87
CA ARG A 352 3.93 -8.64 12.38
C ARG A 352 4.51 -7.41 11.69
N GLY A 353 3.78 -6.30 11.71
CA GLY A 353 4.31 -5.03 11.24
C GLY A 353 3.56 -4.38 10.08
N SER A 354 2.43 -4.94 9.62
CA SER A 354 1.59 -4.23 8.66
C SER A 354 1.04 -2.94 9.26
N THR A 355 1.02 -1.87 8.47
CA THR A 355 0.65 -0.52 8.92
C THR A 355 -0.59 0.02 8.23
N GLN A 356 -0.92 -0.52 7.06
CA GLN A 356 -2.12 -0.12 6.33
C GLN A 356 -2.84 -1.34 5.77
N THR A 357 -4.16 -1.20 5.62
CA THR A 357 -5.00 -2.23 5.03
C THR A 357 -6.28 -1.65 4.46
N ASP A 358 -6.85 -2.27 3.44
CA ASP A 358 -8.13 -1.87 2.86
C ASP A 358 -9.32 -2.40 3.67
N ALA A 359 -10.47 -1.75 3.60
CA ALA A 359 -11.72 -2.27 4.15
C ALA A 359 -12.88 -1.90 3.23
N SER A 360 -14.03 -2.56 3.42
CA SER A 360 -15.16 -2.46 2.48
C SER A 360 -14.76 -2.74 1.03
N THR A 361 -13.76 -3.60 0.81
CA THR A 361 -13.15 -3.74 -0.51
C THR A 361 -14.14 -4.32 -1.51
N LYS A 362 -14.34 -3.59 -2.62
CA LYS A 362 -15.08 -4.06 -3.80
C LYS A 362 -14.21 -3.82 -5.03
N LEU A 363 -13.96 -4.89 -5.79
CA LEU A 363 -13.12 -4.82 -6.99
C LEU A 363 -13.95 -4.64 -8.27
N GLY A 364 -15.27 -4.81 -8.18
CA GLY A 364 -16.16 -4.65 -9.31
C GLY A 364 -16.33 -3.18 -9.71
N ILE A 365 -16.29 -2.92 -11.01
CA ILE A 365 -16.44 -1.56 -11.56
C ILE A 365 -17.88 -1.07 -11.32
N GLY A 366 -18.07 -0.07 -10.47
CA GLY A 366 -19.40 0.47 -10.09
C GLY A 366 -20.05 -0.20 -8.87
N SER A 367 -19.34 -1.08 -8.17
CA SER A 367 -19.93 -1.91 -7.10
C SER A 367 -20.20 -1.17 -5.79
N TYR A 368 -19.61 0.01 -5.57
CA TYR A 368 -19.85 0.77 -4.33
C TYR A 368 -21.24 1.41 -4.32
N SER A 369 -21.56 2.18 -5.35
CA SER A 369 -22.83 2.87 -5.56
C SER A 369 -24.00 1.92 -5.79
N GLU A 370 -23.75 0.78 -6.45
CA GLU A 370 -24.74 -0.30 -6.62
C GLU A 370 -24.99 -1.09 -5.31
N GLN A 371 -24.22 -0.83 -4.24
CA GLN A 371 -24.30 -1.49 -2.93
C GLN A 371 -24.25 -3.03 -3.02
N LEU A 372 -23.54 -3.57 -4.01
CA LEU A 372 -23.37 -5.02 -4.15
C LEU A 372 -22.59 -5.59 -2.96
N THR A 373 -23.07 -6.71 -2.42
CA THR A 373 -22.48 -7.41 -1.26
C THR A 373 -21.84 -8.74 -1.65
N GLU A 374 -22.24 -9.33 -2.78
CA GLU A 374 -21.71 -10.59 -3.27
C GLU A 374 -20.54 -10.38 -4.23
N GLN A 375 -19.60 -11.33 -4.21
CA GLN A 375 -18.47 -11.32 -5.16
C GLN A 375 -18.88 -11.98 -6.49
N GLU A 376 -18.85 -11.21 -7.58
CA GLU A 376 -19.02 -11.71 -8.95
C GLU A 376 -17.63 -11.89 -9.60
N LYS A 377 -17.20 -13.15 -9.79
CA LYS A 377 -15.85 -13.48 -10.25
C LYS A 377 -15.49 -12.84 -11.60
N GLU A 378 -16.46 -12.70 -12.50
CA GLU A 378 -16.31 -12.13 -13.84
C GLU A 378 -16.44 -10.59 -13.91
N LYS A 379 -16.59 -9.92 -12.76
CA LYS A 379 -16.53 -8.46 -12.64
C LYS A 379 -15.30 -7.98 -11.87
N GLN A 380 -14.47 -8.88 -11.36
CA GLN A 380 -13.43 -8.58 -10.39
C GLN A 380 -12.06 -9.07 -10.86
N GLN A 381 -11.01 -8.35 -10.50
CA GLN A 381 -9.65 -8.69 -10.92
C GLN A 381 -9.17 -10.04 -10.36
N PHE A 382 -9.65 -10.40 -9.17
CA PHE A 382 -9.37 -11.62 -8.42
C PHE A 382 -10.41 -11.77 -7.30
N MET A 383 -10.48 -12.95 -6.67
CA MET A 383 -11.36 -13.21 -5.52
C MET A 383 -10.75 -12.68 -4.21
N LEU A 384 -11.56 -11.98 -3.42
CA LEU A 384 -11.22 -11.45 -2.10
C LEU A 384 -11.35 -12.51 -1.01
N GLY A 385 -10.47 -12.43 -0.01
CA GLY A 385 -10.53 -13.20 1.22
C GLY A 385 -11.30 -12.50 2.36
N ASP A 386 -11.49 -11.19 2.29
CA ASP A 386 -12.21 -10.41 3.31
C ASP A 386 -13.04 -9.29 2.68
N THR A 387 -14.37 -9.39 2.77
CA THR A 387 -15.31 -8.39 2.24
C THR A 387 -16.03 -7.62 3.34
N ARG A 388 -15.55 -7.70 4.59
CA ARG A 388 -16.18 -7.01 5.73
C ARG A 388 -16.11 -5.49 5.56
N GLY A 389 -17.18 -4.82 5.98
CA GLY A 389 -17.29 -3.37 5.97
C GLY A 389 -16.35 -2.69 6.96
N LEU A 390 -16.07 -1.41 6.71
CA LEU A 390 -15.15 -0.59 7.49
C LEU A 390 -15.44 -0.62 9.01
N ASP A 391 -16.70 -0.47 9.42
CA ASP A 391 -17.09 -0.47 10.84
C ASP A 391 -16.69 -1.77 11.56
N ILE A 392 -16.93 -2.93 10.94
CA ILE A 392 -16.59 -4.25 11.49
C ILE A 392 -15.07 -4.38 11.64
N VAL A 393 -14.32 -3.95 10.63
CA VAL A 393 -12.86 -4.01 10.63
C VAL A 393 -12.26 -3.10 11.70
N ILE A 394 -12.82 -1.90 11.88
CA ILE A 394 -12.38 -0.95 12.91
C ILE A 394 -12.66 -1.48 14.31
N LYS A 395 -13.83 -2.09 14.52
CA LYS A 395 -14.14 -2.77 15.78
C LYS A 395 -13.10 -3.84 16.12
N GLU A 396 -12.76 -4.70 15.15
CA GLU A 396 -11.74 -5.74 15.34
C GLU A 396 -10.37 -5.13 15.74
N PHE A 397 -9.96 -4.04 15.10
CA PHE A 397 -8.71 -3.35 15.47
C PHE A 397 -8.78 -2.74 16.86
N ALA A 398 -9.91 -2.13 17.23
CA ALA A 398 -10.09 -1.58 18.56
C ALA A 398 -10.06 -2.66 19.65
N GLU A 399 -10.67 -3.83 19.41
CA GLU A 399 -10.62 -5.00 20.29
C GLU A 399 -9.18 -5.56 20.45
N MET A 400 -8.35 -5.39 19.41
CA MET A 400 -6.92 -5.72 19.45
C MET A 400 -6.05 -4.65 20.15
N GLY A 401 -6.64 -3.56 20.64
CA GLY A 401 -5.91 -2.44 21.23
C GLY A 401 -5.17 -1.57 20.22
N MET A 402 -5.64 -1.54 18.97
CA MET A 402 -5.07 -0.73 17.88
C MET A 402 -5.99 0.43 17.53
N ILE A 403 -5.41 1.61 17.33
CA ILE A 403 -6.15 2.79 16.88
C ILE A 403 -6.17 2.86 15.35
N THR A 404 -7.37 3.01 14.79
CA THR A 404 -7.52 3.28 13.35
C THR A 404 -7.30 4.76 13.09
N SER A 405 -6.48 5.09 12.09
CA SER A 405 -6.22 6.47 11.69
C SER A 405 -6.67 6.74 10.27
N PHE A 406 -7.37 7.87 10.10
CA PHE A 406 -7.74 8.44 8.81
C PHE A 406 -6.87 9.64 8.44
N CYS A 407 -5.72 9.77 9.09
CA CYS A 407 -4.82 10.91 8.93
C CYS A 407 -4.36 11.04 7.47
N THR A 408 -4.34 12.30 7.02
CA THR A 408 -3.77 12.75 5.75
C THR A 408 -2.90 13.99 5.92
N ALA A 409 -2.54 14.32 7.18
CA ALA A 409 -1.81 15.53 7.54
C ALA A 409 -0.42 15.60 6.89
N GLY A 410 0.33 14.48 6.87
CA GLY A 410 1.66 14.45 6.25
C GLY A 410 1.63 14.97 4.81
N TYR A 411 0.72 14.43 4.00
CA TYR A 411 0.47 14.86 2.61
C TYR A 411 0.13 16.36 2.52
N ARG A 412 -0.80 16.84 3.36
CA ARG A 412 -1.32 18.22 3.28
C ARG A 412 -0.39 19.28 3.85
N CYS A 413 0.49 18.89 4.77
CA CYS A 413 1.52 19.75 5.35
C CYS A 413 2.82 19.73 4.53
N GLY A 414 2.84 19.06 3.37
CA GLY A 414 4.05 18.91 2.54
C GLY A 414 5.16 18.11 3.23
N ARG A 415 4.80 17.20 4.15
CA ARG A 415 5.67 16.18 4.73
C ARG A 415 5.57 14.92 3.87
N THR A 416 6.16 14.98 2.69
CA THR A 416 6.30 13.89 1.71
C THR A 416 7.79 13.69 1.42
N GLY A 417 8.16 12.61 0.72
CA GLY A 417 9.53 12.39 0.27
C GLY A 417 10.59 12.37 1.38
N ASP A 418 11.62 13.19 1.25
CA ASP A 418 12.75 13.29 2.19
C ASP A 418 12.30 13.69 3.60
N LYS A 419 11.37 14.64 3.72
CA LYS A 419 10.91 15.17 5.01
C LYS A 419 10.29 14.09 5.87
N ILE A 420 9.34 13.31 5.32
CA ILE A 420 8.68 12.25 6.08
C ILE A 420 9.63 11.08 6.35
N MET A 421 10.49 10.72 5.39
CA MET A 421 11.46 9.64 5.58
C MET A 421 12.46 9.95 6.69
N ASN A 422 12.96 11.19 6.76
CA ASN A 422 13.86 11.61 7.83
C ASN A 422 13.18 11.59 9.20
N LEU A 423 11.92 12.05 9.28
CA LEU A 423 11.15 12.05 10.53
C LEU A 423 10.76 10.62 10.98
N LEU A 424 10.53 9.69 10.05
CA LEU A 424 10.28 8.28 10.35
C LEU A 424 11.54 7.59 10.86
N LYS A 425 12.71 7.85 10.25
CA LYS A 425 14.00 7.29 10.67
C LYS A 425 14.38 7.70 12.08
N CYS A 426 14.03 8.92 12.52
CA CYS A 426 14.29 9.38 13.89
C CYS A 426 13.11 9.17 14.87
N GLY A 427 12.02 8.51 14.44
CA GLY A 427 10.84 8.23 15.26
C GLY A 427 9.96 9.45 15.60
N THR A 428 10.32 10.65 15.16
CA THR A 428 9.59 11.88 15.47
C THR A 428 8.23 11.93 14.75
N GLU A 429 8.14 11.41 13.52
CA GLU A 429 6.86 11.35 12.78
C GLU A 429 5.81 10.53 13.54
N GLY A 430 6.23 9.50 14.27
CA GLY A 430 5.36 8.66 15.09
C GLY A 430 4.57 9.47 16.13
N LYS A 431 5.18 10.50 16.71
CA LYS A 431 4.56 11.38 17.72
C LYS A 431 3.44 12.23 17.13
N PHE A 432 3.70 12.91 16.01
CA PHE A 432 2.67 13.68 15.30
C PHE A 432 1.57 12.77 14.75
N CYS A 433 1.93 11.60 14.25
CA CYS A 433 0.96 10.62 13.79
C CYS A 433 0.06 10.11 14.92
N LYS A 434 0.56 9.94 16.15
CA LYS A 434 -0.23 9.52 17.31
C LYS A 434 -1.33 10.55 17.61
N LEU A 435 -0.97 11.83 17.68
CA LEU A 435 -1.96 12.90 17.91
C LEU A 435 -3.03 12.93 16.82
N ASN A 436 -2.61 12.91 15.55
CA ASN A 436 -3.53 12.91 14.42
C ASN A 436 -4.38 11.63 14.33
N ALA A 437 -3.88 10.48 14.78
CA ALA A 437 -4.67 9.26 14.89
C ALA A 437 -5.82 9.44 15.87
N VAL A 438 -5.57 10.01 17.05
CA VAL A 438 -6.61 10.31 18.05
C VAL A 438 -7.66 11.29 17.51
N LEU A 439 -7.22 12.39 16.89
CA LEU A 439 -8.13 13.39 16.31
C LEU A 439 -9.05 12.77 15.23
N THR A 440 -8.45 12.04 14.29
CA THR A 440 -9.21 11.43 13.18
C THR A 440 -10.05 10.24 13.61
N PHE A 441 -9.65 9.52 14.65
CA PHE A 441 -10.44 8.43 15.20
C PHE A 441 -11.65 8.94 15.97
N ARG A 442 -11.49 9.98 16.81
CA ARG A 442 -12.60 10.69 17.45
C ARG A 442 -13.63 11.16 16.44
N GLU A 443 -13.17 11.84 15.39
CA GLU A 443 -14.01 12.27 14.28
C GLU A 443 -14.83 11.10 13.73
N TRP A 444 -14.17 9.98 13.41
CA TRP A 444 -14.84 8.83 12.81
C TRP A 444 -15.84 8.16 13.76
N LEU A 445 -15.51 8.05 15.06
CA LEU A 445 -16.39 7.50 16.09
C LEU A 445 -17.65 8.34 16.33
N ASP A 446 -17.61 9.65 16.05
CA ASP A 446 -18.79 10.50 16.16
C ASP A 446 -19.70 10.41 14.94
N ASP A 447 -19.11 10.23 13.77
CA ASP A 447 -19.83 10.38 12.51
C ASP A 447 -20.32 9.05 11.91
N PHE A 448 -19.58 7.95 12.12
CA PHE A 448 -19.78 6.72 11.34
C PHE A 448 -19.89 5.44 12.18
N ALA A 449 -19.35 5.42 13.40
CA ALA A 449 -19.31 4.19 14.19
C ALA A 449 -20.70 3.69 14.60
N SER A 450 -20.91 2.38 14.49
CA SER A 450 -22.02 1.71 15.17
C SER A 450 -21.89 1.85 16.70
N PRO A 451 -22.98 1.71 17.48
CA PRO A 451 -22.91 1.76 18.93
C PRO A 451 -21.90 0.78 19.54
N GLU A 452 -21.80 -0.43 18.98
CA GLU A 452 -20.85 -1.45 19.43
C GLU A 452 -19.41 -1.06 19.13
N THR A 453 -19.13 -0.55 17.92
CA THR A 453 -17.80 -0.06 17.55
C THR A 453 -17.41 1.14 18.40
N LYS A 454 -18.35 2.05 18.65
CA LYS A 454 -18.14 3.22 19.52
C LYS A 454 -17.74 2.79 20.92
N GLU A 455 -18.42 1.82 21.53
CA GLU A 455 -18.09 1.36 22.88
C GLU A 455 -16.64 0.88 23.02
N VAL A 456 -16.15 0.07 22.07
CA VAL A 456 -14.77 -0.43 22.11
C VAL A 456 -13.77 0.66 21.69
N GLY A 457 -14.12 1.45 20.67
CA GLY A 457 -13.31 2.56 20.18
C GLY A 457 -13.02 3.61 21.25
N GLU A 458 -14.02 3.96 22.08
CA GLU A 458 -13.83 4.89 23.20
C GLU A 458 -12.80 4.37 24.20
N LYS A 459 -12.77 3.06 24.48
CA LYS A 459 -11.78 2.46 25.41
C LYS A 459 -10.36 2.65 24.89
N VAL A 460 -10.13 2.41 23.59
CA VAL A 460 -8.83 2.67 22.95
C VAL A 460 -8.50 4.17 22.98
N LEU A 461 -9.47 5.02 22.65
CA LEU A 461 -9.27 6.48 22.62
C LEU A 461 -8.86 7.03 23.99
N GLN A 462 -9.48 6.57 25.09
CA GLN A 462 -9.11 6.98 26.44
C GLN A 462 -7.70 6.54 26.83
N GLU A 463 -7.30 5.32 26.45
CA GLU A 463 -5.94 4.84 26.69
C GLU A 463 -4.90 5.67 25.90
N GLU A 464 -5.17 5.98 24.63
CA GLU A 464 -4.31 6.84 23.82
C GLU A 464 -4.17 8.25 24.38
N LEU A 465 -5.28 8.86 24.81
CA LEU A 465 -5.27 10.18 25.46
C LEU A 465 -4.42 10.17 26.72
N LYS A 466 -4.59 9.15 27.58
CA LYS A 466 -3.79 8.99 28.79
C LYS A 466 -2.30 8.81 28.47
N GLN A 467 -1.95 8.07 27.44
CA GLN A 467 -0.55 7.92 27.02
C GLN A 467 0.04 9.25 26.54
N ILE A 468 -0.71 10.03 25.74
CA ILE A 468 -0.28 11.35 25.27
C ILE A 468 -0.05 12.30 26.45
N GLU A 469 -0.95 12.31 27.44
CA GLU A 469 -0.82 13.20 28.61
C GLU A 469 0.35 12.84 29.54
N ASN A 470 0.77 11.57 29.55
CA ASN A 470 1.86 11.08 30.40
C ASN A 470 3.22 10.99 29.68
N ASP A 471 3.28 11.29 28.38
CA ASP A 471 4.53 11.25 27.61
C ASP A 471 5.24 12.61 27.67
N PRO A 472 6.45 12.68 28.25
CA PRO A 472 7.21 13.93 28.38
C PRO A 472 7.49 14.63 27.05
N PHE A 473 7.47 13.92 25.93
CA PHE A 473 7.60 14.54 24.60
C PHE A 473 6.51 15.59 24.35
N PHE A 474 5.29 15.35 24.84
CA PHE A 474 4.17 16.28 24.69
C PHE A 474 4.04 17.27 25.85
N GLU A 475 4.89 17.21 26.89
CA GLU A 475 4.88 18.20 27.98
C GLU A 475 5.22 19.63 27.53
N ASP A 476 5.67 19.83 26.27
CA ASP A 476 5.60 21.13 25.63
C ASP A 476 4.17 21.68 25.74
N LYS A 477 4.00 22.63 26.66
CA LYS A 477 2.71 23.18 27.06
C LYS A 477 1.92 23.73 25.88
N LYS A 478 2.57 24.09 24.77
CA LYS A 478 1.89 24.56 23.58
C LYS A 478 1.30 23.40 22.77
N LEU A 479 2.08 22.38 22.43
CA LEU A 479 1.62 21.27 21.60
C LEU A 479 0.49 20.47 22.25
N LEU A 480 0.60 20.16 23.55
CA LEU A 480 -0.48 19.46 24.27
C LEU A 480 -1.72 20.33 24.44
N ALA A 481 -1.57 21.64 24.66
CA ALA A 481 -2.71 22.55 24.74
C ALA A 481 -3.43 22.68 23.39
N ASP A 482 -2.67 22.81 22.29
CA ASP A 482 -3.22 22.87 20.94
C ASP A 482 -3.95 21.57 20.59
N PHE A 483 -3.35 20.41 20.88
CA PHE A 483 -3.99 19.11 20.70
C PHE A 483 -5.31 18.99 21.50
N LYS A 484 -5.31 19.36 22.78
CA LYS A 484 -6.52 19.34 23.62
C LYS A 484 -7.61 20.28 23.07
N ASN A 485 -7.22 21.46 22.60
CA ASN A 485 -8.15 22.39 21.95
C ASN A 485 -8.75 21.77 20.68
N PHE A 486 -7.92 21.17 19.83
CA PHE A 486 -8.37 20.52 18.60
C PHE A 486 -9.31 19.35 18.89
N TYR A 487 -8.98 18.53 19.88
CA TYR A 487 -9.83 17.41 20.30
C TYR A 487 -11.22 17.87 20.78
N GLU A 488 -11.30 18.94 21.59
CA GLU A 488 -12.59 19.48 22.02
C GLU A 488 -13.38 20.12 20.88
N ARG A 489 -12.72 20.79 19.93
CA ARG A 489 -13.36 21.31 18.72
C ARG A 489 -13.99 20.18 17.89
N ILE A 490 -13.30 19.04 17.76
CA ILE A 490 -13.85 17.87 17.06
C ILE A 490 -15.07 17.31 17.79
N LYS A 491 -15.02 17.18 19.12
CA LYS A 491 -16.20 16.77 19.92
C LYS A 491 -17.40 17.70 19.75
N ASN A 492 -17.14 18.98 19.51
CA ASN A 492 -18.18 19.99 19.27
C ASN A 492 -18.65 20.09 17.81
N GLY A 493 -18.18 19.20 16.93
CA GLY A 493 -18.68 19.08 15.56
C GLY A 493 -17.76 19.65 14.48
N GLU A 494 -16.61 20.24 14.83
CA GLU A 494 -15.61 20.61 13.82
C GLU A 494 -14.93 19.36 13.25
N ARG A 495 -14.51 19.40 11.99
CA ARG A 495 -13.96 18.23 11.27
C ARG A 495 -12.69 18.62 10.54
N ASP A 496 -11.91 17.62 10.18
CA ASP A 496 -10.67 17.80 9.40
C ASP A 496 -9.62 18.70 10.07
N ILE A 497 -9.52 18.62 11.40
CA ILE A 497 -8.48 19.30 12.19
C ILE A 497 -7.29 18.35 12.34
N TYR A 498 -6.09 18.87 12.09
CA TYR A 498 -4.85 18.10 12.15
C TYR A 498 -3.66 18.95 12.65
N ILE A 499 -2.59 18.26 13.04
CA ILE A 499 -1.32 18.79 13.55
C ILE A 499 -0.20 18.58 12.52
#